data_AF-A0A9E2Y0P3-F1
#
_entry.id   AF-A0A9E2Y0P3-F1
#
_cell.length_a   1.000
_cell.length_b   1.000
_cell.length_c   1.000
_cell.angle_alpha   90.00
_cell.angle_beta   90.00
_cell.angle_gamma   90.00
#
_symmetry.space_group_name_H-M   'P 1'
#
loop_
_entity.id
_entity.type
_entity.pdbx_description
1 polymer ?
#
loop_
_entity_poly.entity_id
_entity_poly.type
_entity_poly.pdbx_seq_one_letter_code
_entity_poly.pdbx_strand_id
1 'polypeptide(L)'
;MDDTFQFEGFRLDRRGLFRRNERAVFVPVAIGSRALDVLCVLVERAGNLVPRDEIIAAVWPAIVVEDNNLNLQIAALRRLLDHGRLEGSCIQTVARRGYRFTAAVTRVAVEAHANAAALLPGVVLPLPDKPSLAVMPFQNMSGDPDQEYFADGMVEEIITALSRIRWLFVIARNSSFTYKGHAVDVKQVGRELGVRYVLEGSVRKASQRVRIAAQLIDATTGAHLWADRFDGSLEDVFDLQDKVAISVAGVIEPTLQEAEIRRSSERPTSDLTAYDLYLRALPDWGSPEKRRIVRALDLLGQAIERDPQYGPALALAAHCHQRLELRGWTEDPEAARRTSVDLARQALRVGPDDPNVLALVAFVLGYFGEDIDVAIGLIDHCLALNPSFAAGWHWSGVLRIFAGQPGLAIQHFETFLRLSPRDRPAHYLNSIAEAYFFSRQFDEAAANLLASLERAPEFPITYRVLASCYAHMGRLDEAREIVRRLRAITPAVMEPGARYRNPELRELFLSGLRIAAGEAC
;
A
#
# COMPACT_ATOMS: atom_id res chain seq x y z
N MET A 1 0.48 4.36 -25.28
CA MET A 1 0.92 2.97 -25.44
C MET A 1 0.37 2.10 -24.32
N ASP A 2 -0.68 1.30 -24.54
CA ASP A 2 -1.24 0.32 -23.57
C ASP A 2 -0.57 -1.07 -23.68
N ASP A 3 0.31 -1.26 -24.66
CA ASP A 3 0.88 -2.56 -25.01
C ASP A 3 2.34 -2.72 -24.57
N THR A 4 2.75 -3.96 -24.33
CA THR A 4 4.16 -4.32 -24.10
C THR A 4 4.73 -4.94 -25.36
N PHE A 5 5.90 -4.47 -25.79
CA PHE A 5 6.60 -4.96 -26.98
C PHE A 5 7.93 -5.60 -26.59
N GLN A 6 8.28 -6.73 -27.22
CA GLN A 6 9.59 -7.36 -27.08
C GLN A 6 10.28 -7.51 -28.43
N PHE A 7 11.57 -7.22 -28.48
CA PHE A 7 12.42 -7.33 -29.68
C PHE A 7 13.89 -7.43 -29.29
N GLU A 8 14.68 -8.29 -29.93
CA GLU A 8 16.17 -8.35 -29.79
C GLU A 8 16.70 -8.34 -28.34
N GLY A 9 16.00 -9.01 -27.40
CA GLY A 9 16.40 -9.03 -25.98
C GLY A 9 16.02 -7.77 -25.19
N PHE A 10 15.28 -6.84 -25.79
CA PHE A 10 14.67 -5.68 -25.16
C PHE A 10 13.18 -5.87 -24.93
N ARG A 11 12.68 -5.18 -23.90
CA ARG A 11 11.26 -5.02 -23.63
C ARG A 11 10.95 -3.53 -23.52
N LEU A 12 9.96 -3.07 -24.28
CA LEU A 12 9.43 -1.72 -24.25
C LEU A 12 8.02 -1.78 -23.67
N ASP A 13 7.78 -1.06 -22.57
CA ASP A 13 6.46 -0.87 -21.98
C ASP A 13 6.30 0.57 -21.48
N ARG A 14 5.15 0.90 -20.88
CA ARG A 14 4.84 2.23 -20.33
C ARG A 14 5.89 2.79 -19.36
N ARG A 15 6.68 1.93 -18.71
CA ARG A 15 7.71 2.30 -17.73
C ARG A 15 9.06 2.61 -18.37
N GLY A 16 9.23 2.32 -19.67
CA GLY A 16 10.45 2.60 -20.42
C GLY A 16 11.03 1.38 -21.15
N LEU A 17 12.31 1.48 -21.51
CA LEU A 17 13.04 0.42 -22.21
C LEU A 17 13.84 -0.41 -21.20
N PHE A 18 13.74 -1.73 -21.31
CA PHE A 18 14.46 -2.68 -20.49
C PHE A 18 15.27 -3.65 -21.37
N ARG A 19 16.43 -4.10 -20.89
CA ARG A 19 17.28 -5.09 -21.56
C ARG A 19 17.38 -6.35 -20.72
N ARG A 20 17.32 -7.52 -21.35
CA ARG A 20 17.52 -8.82 -20.71
C ARG A 20 18.99 -9.02 -20.37
N ASN A 21 19.29 -9.30 -19.11
CA ASN A 21 20.64 -9.62 -18.64
C ASN A 21 20.95 -11.13 -18.75
N GLU A 22 22.16 -11.53 -18.39
CA GLU A 22 22.64 -12.93 -18.43
C GLU A 22 21.81 -13.89 -17.55
N ARG A 23 21.13 -13.37 -16.53
CA ARG A 23 20.22 -14.13 -15.66
C ARG A 23 18.77 -14.14 -16.17
N ALA A 24 18.56 -13.78 -17.44
CA ALA A 24 17.27 -13.72 -18.10
C ALA A 24 16.26 -12.69 -17.53
N VAL A 25 16.70 -11.73 -16.70
CA VAL A 25 15.86 -10.67 -16.10
C VAL A 25 15.98 -9.36 -16.89
N PHE A 26 14.87 -8.64 -17.03
CA PHE A 26 14.82 -7.33 -17.69
C PHE A 26 15.23 -6.20 -16.72
N VAL A 27 16.30 -5.49 -17.05
CA VAL A 27 16.86 -4.37 -16.27
C VAL A 27 16.61 -3.06 -17.03
N PRO A 28 16.24 -1.95 -16.36
CA PRO A 28 15.98 -0.68 -17.05
C PRO A 28 17.22 -0.16 -17.77
N VAL A 29 17.01 0.40 -18.95
CA VAL A 29 18.04 1.01 -19.79
C VAL A 29 17.85 2.52 -19.79
N ALA A 30 18.92 3.25 -19.45
CA ALA A 30 18.89 4.70 -19.50
C ALA A 30 18.69 5.19 -20.95
N ILE A 31 17.61 5.92 -21.18
CA ILE A 31 17.24 6.48 -22.48
C ILE A 31 16.61 7.86 -22.25
N GLY A 32 16.93 8.83 -23.10
CA GLY A 32 16.32 10.15 -23.04
C GLY A 32 14.82 10.08 -23.39
N SER A 33 13.99 10.88 -22.73
CA SER A 33 12.53 10.87 -22.92
C SER A 33 12.10 10.99 -24.38
N ARG A 34 12.74 11.90 -25.14
CA ARG A 34 12.46 12.07 -26.58
C ARG A 34 12.89 10.89 -27.45
N ALA A 35 14.01 10.24 -27.11
CA ALA A 35 14.42 9.03 -27.79
C ALA A 35 13.43 7.87 -27.51
N LEU A 36 12.93 7.78 -26.28
CA LEU A 36 11.90 6.81 -25.90
C LEU A 36 10.60 7.04 -26.67
N ASP A 37 10.12 8.28 -26.76
CA ASP A 37 8.91 8.63 -27.52
C ASP A 37 9.04 8.26 -29.01
N VAL A 38 10.20 8.56 -29.63
CA VAL A 38 10.48 8.17 -31.02
C VAL A 38 10.49 6.65 -31.17
N LEU A 39 11.10 5.93 -30.24
CA LEU A 39 11.14 4.47 -30.24
C LEU A 39 9.73 3.88 -30.15
N CYS A 40 8.87 4.45 -29.31
CA CYS A 40 7.48 4.03 -29.18
C CYS A 40 6.73 4.10 -30.51
N VAL A 41 6.79 5.24 -31.20
CA VAL A 41 6.13 5.43 -32.50
C VAL A 41 6.63 4.43 -33.55
N LEU A 42 7.93 4.14 -33.56
CA LEU A 42 8.54 3.20 -34.51
C LEU A 42 8.18 1.73 -34.22
N VAL A 43 8.11 1.35 -32.94
CA VAL A 43 7.80 -0.03 -32.51
C VAL A 43 6.31 -0.35 -32.66
N GLU A 44 5.40 0.59 -32.39
CA GLU A 44 3.95 0.40 -32.62
C GLU A 44 3.64 0.12 -34.09
N ARG A 45 4.45 0.65 -35.00
CA ARG A 45 4.32 0.48 -36.44
C ARG A 45 5.46 -0.36 -37.02
N ALA A 46 5.99 -1.30 -36.24
CA ALA A 46 7.10 -2.14 -36.66
C ALA A 46 6.84 -2.82 -38.02
N GLY A 47 7.85 -2.85 -38.88
CA GLY A 47 7.76 -3.29 -40.28
C GLY A 47 7.22 -2.24 -41.26
N ASN A 48 6.48 -1.23 -40.81
CA ASN A 48 5.94 -0.17 -41.67
C ASN A 48 6.86 1.05 -41.72
N LEU A 49 6.81 1.77 -42.85
CA LEU A 49 7.50 3.07 -42.98
C LEU A 49 6.69 4.14 -42.25
N VAL A 50 7.31 4.83 -41.29
CA VAL A 50 6.72 5.99 -40.61
C VAL A 50 7.34 7.27 -41.19
N PRO A 51 6.55 8.17 -41.79
CA PRO A 51 7.05 9.44 -42.32
C PRO A 51 7.65 10.34 -41.25
N ARG A 52 8.63 11.19 -41.62
CA ARG A 52 9.30 12.09 -40.67
C ARG A 52 8.32 13.05 -40.00
N ASP A 53 7.45 13.65 -40.79
CA ASP A 53 6.48 14.65 -40.31
C ASP A 53 5.50 14.02 -39.29
N GLU A 54 5.14 12.74 -39.48
CA GLU A 54 4.28 12.01 -38.53
C GLU A 54 5.01 11.71 -37.22
N ILE A 55 6.31 11.36 -37.27
CA ILE A 55 7.11 11.15 -36.06
C ILE A 55 7.27 12.49 -35.32
N ILE A 56 7.55 13.57 -36.04
CA ILE A 56 7.71 14.90 -35.45
C ILE A 56 6.41 15.36 -34.79
N ALA A 57 5.28 15.23 -35.48
CA ALA A 57 3.98 15.59 -34.95
C ALA A 57 3.57 14.75 -33.74
N ALA A 58 3.92 13.46 -33.72
CA ALA A 58 3.61 12.56 -32.60
C ALA A 58 4.47 12.84 -31.35
N VAL A 59 5.76 13.11 -31.54
CA VAL A 59 6.69 13.27 -30.41
C VAL A 59 6.78 14.73 -29.92
N TRP A 60 6.64 15.71 -30.81
CA TRP A 60 6.68 17.15 -30.48
C TRP A 60 5.38 17.86 -30.87
N PRO A 61 4.24 17.54 -30.22
CA PRO A 61 2.98 18.23 -30.49
C PRO A 61 3.13 19.73 -30.13
N ALA A 62 2.76 20.60 -31.07
CA ALA A 62 2.75 22.06 -30.92
C ALA A 62 4.13 22.75 -30.80
N ILE A 63 5.23 22.11 -31.24
CA ILE A 63 6.55 22.75 -31.32
C ILE A 63 7.12 22.58 -32.73
N VAL A 64 7.55 23.68 -33.37
CA VAL A 64 8.30 23.60 -34.63
C VAL A 64 9.72 23.18 -34.32
N VAL A 65 10.10 21.98 -34.75
CA VAL A 65 11.43 21.39 -34.50
C VAL A 65 12.13 21.15 -35.82
N GLU A 66 13.43 21.48 -35.88
CA GLU A 66 14.26 21.18 -37.06
C GLU A 66 14.49 19.67 -37.23
N ASP A 67 14.55 19.20 -38.47
CA ASP A 67 14.83 17.81 -38.86
C ASP A 67 16.07 17.20 -38.19
N ASN A 68 17.04 18.04 -37.82
CA ASN A 68 18.26 17.62 -37.17
C ASN A 68 18.02 17.00 -35.78
N ASN A 69 16.95 17.41 -35.08
CA ASN A 69 16.62 16.89 -33.75
C ASN A 69 16.13 15.44 -33.83
N LEU A 70 15.30 15.10 -34.82
CA LEU A 70 14.89 13.72 -35.07
C LEU A 70 16.10 12.84 -35.41
N ASN A 71 17.04 13.33 -36.22
CA ASN A 71 18.25 12.59 -36.58
C ASN A 71 19.13 12.27 -35.35
N LEU A 72 19.23 13.19 -34.39
CA LEU A 72 19.96 12.97 -33.14
C LEU A 72 19.34 11.87 -32.28
N GLN A 73 18.00 11.84 -32.16
CA GLN A 73 17.32 10.80 -31.39
C GLN A 73 17.46 9.42 -32.07
N ILE A 74 17.36 9.37 -33.40
CA ILE A 74 17.58 8.12 -34.16
C ILE A 74 19.02 7.62 -34.00
N ALA A 75 20.01 8.51 -34.01
CA ALA A 75 21.41 8.13 -33.77
C ALA A 75 21.63 7.59 -32.35
N ALA A 76 21.01 8.19 -31.34
CA ALA A 76 21.06 7.71 -29.96
C ALA A 76 20.41 6.31 -29.82
N LEU A 77 19.24 6.11 -30.44
CA LEU A 77 18.55 4.82 -30.45
C LEU A 77 19.38 3.72 -31.12
N ARG A 78 20.01 3.99 -32.27
CA ARG A 78 20.88 3.01 -32.94
C ARG A 78 22.07 2.61 -32.07
N ARG A 79 22.73 3.57 -31.42
CA ARG A 79 23.82 3.26 -30.47
C ARG A 79 23.35 2.33 -29.34
N LEU A 80 22.12 2.51 -28.89
CA LEU A 80 21.54 1.74 -27.79
C LEU A 80 21.09 0.33 -28.20
N LEU A 81 20.45 0.21 -29.36
CA LEU A 81 19.79 -1.02 -29.82
C LEU A 81 20.70 -1.91 -30.67
N ASP A 82 21.58 -1.31 -31.47
CA ASP A 82 22.36 -2.06 -32.45
C ASP A 82 23.70 -2.56 -31.88
N HIS A 83 24.11 -2.09 -30.69
CA HIS A 83 25.34 -2.53 -30.03
C HIS A 83 26.61 -2.44 -30.90
N GLY A 84 26.66 -1.49 -31.84
CA GLY A 84 27.79 -1.32 -32.75
C GLY A 84 27.77 -2.25 -33.98
N ARG A 85 26.69 -3.01 -34.21
CA ARG A 85 26.49 -3.77 -35.46
C ARG A 85 26.37 -2.82 -36.65
N LEU A 86 27.17 -3.04 -37.70
CA LEU A 86 27.15 -2.24 -38.94
C LEU A 86 26.12 -2.74 -39.96
N GLU A 87 25.75 -4.02 -39.90
CA GLU A 87 24.73 -4.65 -40.74
C GLU A 87 23.54 -5.10 -39.88
N GLY A 88 22.31 -4.90 -40.36
CA GLY A 88 21.09 -5.33 -39.67
C GLY A 88 20.61 -4.41 -38.52
N SER A 89 20.73 -3.08 -38.68
CA SER A 89 20.20 -2.10 -37.70
C SER A 89 18.70 -2.31 -37.45
N CYS A 90 18.27 -2.11 -36.19
CA CYS A 90 16.87 -2.16 -35.77
C CYS A 90 16.03 -1.03 -36.38
N ILE A 91 16.68 0.06 -36.82
CA ILE A 91 16.02 1.22 -37.43
C ILE A 91 16.62 1.46 -38.81
N GLN A 92 15.85 1.22 -39.87
CA GLN A 92 16.22 1.51 -41.25
C GLN A 92 15.81 2.94 -41.64
N THR A 93 16.74 3.71 -42.22
CA THR A 93 16.42 5.00 -42.85
C THR A 93 15.93 4.76 -44.29
N VAL A 94 14.75 5.30 -44.62
CA VAL A 94 14.27 5.36 -46.01
C VAL A 94 14.47 6.78 -46.51
N ALA A 95 15.40 6.94 -47.46
CA ALA A 95 15.85 8.25 -47.93
C ALA A 95 14.68 9.16 -48.34
N ARG A 96 14.69 10.38 -47.80
CA ARG A 96 13.68 11.44 -48.04
C ARG A 96 12.23 11.08 -47.68
N ARG A 97 11.98 9.98 -46.97
CA ARG A 97 10.63 9.55 -46.60
C ARG A 97 10.44 9.37 -45.09
N GLY A 98 11.36 8.71 -44.40
CA GLY A 98 11.19 8.44 -42.97
C GLY A 98 12.01 7.27 -42.45
N TYR A 99 11.49 6.61 -41.43
CA TYR A 99 12.16 5.53 -40.70
C TYR A 99 11.27 4.30 -40.59
N ARG A 100 11.89 3.12 -40.60
CA ARG A 100 11.21 1.83 -40.41
C ARG A 100 11.91 1.05 -39.31
N PHE A 101 11.14 0.50 -38.38
CA PHE A 101 11.66 -0.45 -37.41
C PHE A 101 11.68 -1.85 -38.01
N THR A 102 12.85 -2.46 -38.12
CA THR A 102 13.11 -3.69 -38.88
C THR A 102 13.30 -4.92 -38.01
N ALA A 103 13.56 -4.75 -36.71
CA ALA A 103 13.62 -5.88 -35.79
C ALA A 103 12.24 -6.52 -35.61
N ALA A 104 12.21 -7.84 -35.44
CA ALA A 104 10.98 -8.58 -35.20
C ALA A 104 10.39 -8.18 -33.83
N VAL A 105 9.22 -7.56 -33.86
CA VAL A 105 8.51 -7.10 -32.66
C VAL A 105 7.39 -8.07 -32.33
N THR A 106 7.45 -8.64 -31.13
CA THR A 106 6.33 -9.41 -30.57
C THR A 106 5.52 -8.49 -29.67
N ARG A 107 4.25 -8.26 -30.02
CA ARG A 107 3.29 -7.60 -29.13
C ARG A 107 2.85 -8.62 -28.09
N VAL A 108 3.26 -8.38 -26.85
CA VAL A 108 2.78 -9.15 -25.71
C VAL A 108 1.46 -8.50 -25.31
N ALA A 109 0.34 -9.17 -25.58
CA ALA A 109 -0.95 -8.72 -25.11
C ALA A 109 -0.86 -8.52 -23.59
N VAL A 110 -1.20 -7.31 -23.13
CA VAL A 110 -1.31 -7.04 -21.70
C VAL A 110 -2.56 -7.76 -21.22
N GLU A 111 -2.41 -9.04 -20.87
CA GLU A 111 -3.12 -9.53 -19.69
C GLU A 111 -2.67 -8.61 -18.55
N ALA A 112 -3.63 -7.86 -18.03
CA ALA A 112 -3.44 -6.81 -17.05
C ALA A 112 -2.38 -7.19 -16.02
N HIS A 113 -1.18 -6.62 -16.16
CA HIS A 113 -0.11 -6.71 -15.18
C HIS A 113 -0.43 -5.79 -13.99
N ALA A 114 -1.54 -6.07 -13.32
CA ALA A 114 -1.71 -5.83 -11.88
C ALA A 114 -0.98 -6.88 -11.04
N ASN A 115 -0.32 -7.87 -11.68
CA ASN A 115 0.28 -9.02 -11.04
C ASN A 115 1.81 -9.07 -11.17
N ALA A 116 2.51 -8.01 -10.75
CA ALA A 116 3.93 -8.13 -10.37
C ALA A 116 4.12 -8.46 -8.87
N ALA A 117 3.01 -8.67 -8.13
CA ALA A 117 3.01 -9.20 -6.77
C ALA A 117 2.45 -10.63 -6.68
N ALA A 118 1.92 -11.17 -7.77
CA ALA A 118 1.41 -12.53 -7.87
C ALA A 118 1.98 -13.14 -9.15
N LEU A 119 2.93 -14.07 -9.00
CA LEU A 119 3.04 -15.34 -9.73
C LEU A 119 4.48 -15.86 -9.61
N LEU A 120 4.80 -16.37 -8.42
CA LEU A 120 5.21 -17.78 -8.41
C LEU A 120 3.97 -18.58 -8.84
N PRO A 121 4.08 -19.56 -9.75
CA PRO A 121 2.95 -20.42 -10.07
C PRO A 121 2.48 -21.11 -8.77
N GLY A 122 1.24 -20.84 -8.36
CA GLY A 122 0.54 -21.61 -7.33
C GLY A 122 1.00 -21.44 -5.89
N VAL A 123 1.13 -20.21 -5.36
CA VAL A 123 1.06 -20.05 -3.88
C VAL A 123 -0.41 -20.04 -3.48
N VAL A 124 -0.98 -21.23 -3.32
CA VAL A 124 -2.22 -21.40 -2.56
C VAL A 124 -1.86 -21.06 -1.12
N LEU A 125 -2.43 -19.98 -0.57
CA LEU A 125 -2.24 -19.69 0.84
C LEU A 125 -2.91 -20.80 1.65
N PRO A 126 -2.18 -21.50 2.55
CA PRO A 126 -2.78 -22.56 3.34
C PRO A 126 -3.87 -21.98 4.23
N LEU A 127 -4.96 -22.73 4.43
CA LEU A 127 -6.00 -22.32 5.37
C LEU A 127 -5.40 -22.21 6.79
N PRO A 128 -5.74 -21.17 7.57
CA PRO A 128 -5.39 -21.10 8.97
C PRO A 128 -6.07 -22.23 9.76
N ASP A 129 -5.50 -22.57 10.92
CA ASP A 129 -6.10 -23.56 11.84
C ASP A 129 -7.46 -23.09 12.39
N LYS A 130 -7.65 -21.78 12.48
CA LYS A 130 -8.90 -21.13 12.87
C LYS A 130 -9.85 -20.97 11.68
N PRO A 131 -11.18 -20.98 11.90
CA PRO A 131 -12.14 -20.52 10.90
C PRO A 131 -11.70 -19.18 10.29
N SER A 132 -11.72 -19.07 8.95
CA SER A 132 -11.18 -17.89 8.25
C SER A 132 -12.17 -17.31 7.26
N LEU A 133 -12.31 -15.99 7.25
CA LEU A 133 -13.36 -15.25 6.54
C LEU A 133 -12.76 -14.06 5.78
N ALA A 134 -13.18 -13.86 4.53
CA ALA A 134 -13.00 -12.60 3.83
C ALA A 134 -14.35 -11.94 3.57
N VAL A 135 -14.45 -10.63 3.78
CA VAL A 135 -15.63 -9.86 3.39
C VAL A 135 -15.34 -9.13 2.08
N MET A 136 -16.16 -9.39 1.06
CA MET A 136 -16.05 -8.80 -0.27
C MET A 136 -16.64 -7.39 -0.28
N PRO A 137 -16.25 -6.52 -1.23
CA PRO A 137 -16.94 -5.26 -1.47
C PRO A 137 -18.42 -5.52 -1.77
N PHE A 138 -19.32 -4.90 -1.00
CA PHE A 138 -20.75 -5.03 -1.22
C PHE A 138 -21.18 -4.19 -2.41
N GLN A 139 -22.11 -4.71 -3.20
CA GLN A 139 -22.65 -3.97 -4.34
C GLN A 139 -23.53 -2.81 -3.86
N ASN A 140 -23.26 -1.59 -4.34
CA ASN A 140 -24.14 -0.46 -4.15
C ASN A 140 -25.40 -0.61 -5.03
N MET A 141 -26.55 -0.86 -4.41
CA MET A 141 -27.86 -1.01 -5.06
C MET A 141 -28.75 0.23 -4.88
N SER A 142 -28.16 1.36 -4.46
CA SER A 142 -28.86 2.64 -4.23
C SER A 142 -29.09 3.43 -5.52
N GLY A 143 -28.41 3.07 -6.61
CA GLY A 143 -28.54 3.70 -7.94
C GLY A 143 -27.79 5.03 -8.09
N ASP A 144 -27.11 5.47 -7.04
CA ASP A 144 -26.32 6.71 -6.97
C ASP A 144 -24.84 6.37 -6.73
N PRO A 145 -23.94 6.61 -7.70
CA PRO A 145 -22.50 6.40 -7.55
C PRO A 145 -21.88 7.23 -6.42
N ASP A 146 -22.47 8.37 -6.06
CA ASP A 146 -21.98 9.20 -4.95
C ASP A 146 -22.18 8.52 -3.58
N GLN A 147 -22.94 7.43 -3.51
CA GLN A 147 -23.15 6.64 -2.29
C GLN A 147 -22.23 5.41 -2.20
N GLU A 148 -21.28 5.25 -3.12
CA GLU A 148 -20.33 4.14 -3.12
C GLU A 148 -19.47 4.12 -1.84
N TYR A 149 -19.10 5.30 -1.33
CA TYR A 149 -18.34 5.42 -0.08
C TYR A 149 -19.12 4.85 1.12
N PHE A 150 -20.45 4.91 1.10
CA PHE A 150 -21.30 4.42 2.18
C PHE A 150 -21.29 2.89 2.22
N ALA A 151 -21.44 2.24 1.06
CA ALA A 151 -21.30 0.78 0.96
C ALA A 151 -19.90 0.33 1.40
N ASP A 152 -18.87 1.07 0.99
CA ASP A 152 -17.47 0.79 1.35
C ASP A 152 -17.17 0.94 2.84
N GLY A 153 -17.68 2.00 3.46
CA GLY A 153 -17.59 2.21 4.91
C GLY A 153 -18.34 1.13 5.68
N MET A 154 -19.49 0.68 5.18
CA MET A 154 -20.26 -0.38 5.81
C MET A 154 -19.54 -1.72 5.83
N VAL A 155 -18.84 -2.06 4.75
CA VAL A 155 -18.02 -3.27 4.71
C VAL A 155 -16.83 -3.16 5.67
N GLU A 156 -16.18 -2.00 5.79
CA GLU A 156 -15.09 -1.80 6.76
C GLU A 156 -15.54 -2.03 8.20
N GLU A 157 -16.74 -1.53 8.53
CA GLU A 157 -17.31 -1.71 9.85
C GLU A 157 -17.73 -3.16 10.13
N ILE A 158 -18.31 -3.87 9.14
CA ILE A 158 -18.59 -5.31 9.25
C ILE A 158 -17.29 -6.10 9.46
N ILE A 159 -16.22 -5.79 8.71
CA ILE A 159 -14.89 -6.40 8.90
C ILE A 159 -14.40 -6.11 10.32
N THR A 160 -14.55 -4.89 10.81
CA THR A 160 -14.13 -4.50 12.16
C THR A 160 -14.89 -5.28 13.24
N ALA A 161 -16.21 -5.38 13.13
CA ALA A 161 -17.04 -6.15 14.05
C ALA A 161 -16.68 -7.64 14.06
N LEU A 162 -16.51 -8.25 12.88
CA LEU A 162 -16.09 -9.64 12.75
C LEU A 162 -14.66 -9.89 13.27
N SER A 163 -13.75 -8.92 13.12
CA SER A 163 -12.34 -9.06 13.52
C SER A 163 -12.17 -9.13 15.05
N ARG A 164 -13.11 -8.56 15.81
CA ARG A 164 -13.15 -8.64 17.29
C ARG A 164 -13.41 -10.07 17.80
N ILE A 165 -13.91 -10.95 16.94
CA ILE A 165 -14.18 -12.35 17.27
C ILE A 165 -12.87 -13.14 17.28
N ARG A 166 -12.30 -13.37 18.47
CA ARG A 166 -10.91 -13.88 18.65
C ARG A 166 -10.64 -15.26 18.04
N TRP A 167 -11.67 -16.08 17.88
CA TRP A 167 -11.56 -17.41 17.26
C TRP A 167 -11.70 -17.37 15.73
N LEU A 168 -12.12 -16.24 15.15
CA LEU A 168 -12.30 -16.04 13.73
C LEU A 168 -11.11 -15.26 13.13
N PHE A 169 -10.51 -15.80 12.07
CA PHE A 169 -9.44 -15.14 11.31
C PHE A 169 -10.03 -14.34 10.15
N VAL A 170 -10.04 -13.02 10.25
CA VAL A 170 -10.71 -12.14 9.27
C VAL A 170 -9.68 -11.44 8.38
N ILE A 171 -9.83 -11.54 7.06
CA ILE A 171 -8.97 -10.85 6.09
C ILE A 171 -9.32 -9.36 6.06
N ALA A 172 -8.27 -8.53 6.09
CA ALA A 172 -8.40 -7.09 6.07
C ALA A 172 -8.95 -6.57 4.73
N ARG A 173 -9.69 -5.45 4.82
CA ARG A 173 -10.39 -4.81 3.70
C ARG A 173 -9.54 -4.64 2.45
N ASN A 174 -8.32 -4.12 2.60
CA ASN A 174 -7.44 -3.79 1.47
C ASN A 174 -7.16 -5.01 0.57
N SER A 175 -7.19 -6.22 1.11
CA SER A 175 -6.95 -7.44 0.34
C SER A 175 -8.17 -7.96 -0.40
N SER A 176 -9.37 -7.76 0.14
CA SER A 176 -10.63 -8.12 -0.54
C SER A 176 -11.06 -7.06 -1.55
N PHE A 177 -10.72 -5.78 -1.32
CA PHE A 177 -11.14 -4.67 -2.16
C PHE A 177 -10.45 -4.62 -3.52
N THR A 178 -9.38 -5.40 -3.72
CA THR A 178 -8.77 -5.59 -5.04
C THR A 178 -9.71 -6.25 -6.04
N TYR A 179 -10.75 -6.95 -5.58
CA TYR A 179 -11.75 -7.58 -6.44
C TYR A 179 -12.94 -6.66 -6.77
N LYS A 180 -12.96 -5.43 -6.24
CA LYS A 180 -14.07 -4.50 -6.47
C LYS A 180 -14.26 -4.24 -7.98
N GLY A 181 -15.50 -4.28 -8.44
CA GLY A 181 -15.85 -4.08 -9.86
C GLY A 181 -15.53 -5.24 -10.79
N HIS A 182 -15.07 -6.38 -10.26
CA HIS A 182 -14.78 -7.58 -11.04
C HIS A 182 -15.75 -8.70 -10.66
N ALA A 183 -16.21 -9.47 -11.65
CA ALA A 183 -16.88 -10.74 -11.39
C ALA A 183 -15.82 -11.79 -11.08
N VAL A 184 -15.79 -12.31 -9.85
CA VAL A 184 -14.74 -13.23 -9.38
C VAL A 184 -15.39 -14.47 -8.79
N ASP A 185 -14.87 -15.65 -9.14
CA ASP A 185 -15.29 -16.91 -8.54
C ASP A 185 -14.86 -16.95 -7.06
N VAL A 186 -15.82 -17.16 -6.16
CA VAL A 186 -15.58 -17.26 -4.71
C VAL A 186 -14.55 -18.34 -4.38
N LYS A 187 -14.47 -19.42 -5.16
CA LYS A 187 -13.43 -20.46 -4.97
C LYS A 187 -12.03 -19.95 -5.28
N GLN A 188 -11.90 -19.09 -6.27
CA GLN A 188 -10.64 -18.42 -6.58
C GLN A 188 -10.27 -17.46 -5.46
N VAL A 189 -11.22 -16.64 -4.98
CA VAL A 189 -11.02 -15.73 -3.84
C VAL A 189 -10.52 -16.49 -2.61
N GLY A 190 -11.17 -17.62 -2.27
CA GLY A 190 -10.78 -18.47 -1.14
C GLY A 190 -9.34 -18.98 -1.24
N ARG A 191 -8.91 -19.43 -2.42
CA ARG A 191 -7.52 -19.90 -2.64
C ARG A 191 -6.50 -18.78 -2.59
N GLU A 192 -6.81 -17.63 -3.20
CA GLU A 192 -5.89 -16.50 -3.30
C GLU A 192 -5.72 -15.74 -1.98
N LEU A 193 -6.78 -15.65 -1.17
CA LEU A 193 -6.72 -15.05 0.17
C LEU A 193 -6.42 -16.08 1.28
N GLY A 194 -6.51 -17.37 0.96
CA GLY A 194 -6.36 -18.46 1.92
C GLY A 194 -7.45 -18.43 3.00
N VAL A 195 -8.71 -18.28 2.61
CA VAL A 195 -9.86 -18.29 3.52
C VAL A 195 -10.83 -19.41 3.21
N ARG A 196 -11.48 -19.91 4.26
CA ARG A 196 -12.51 -20.95 4.13
C ARG A 196 -13.86 -20.35 3.75
N TYR A 197 -14.18 -19.19 4.29
CA TYR A 197 -15.47 -18.54 4.10
C TYR A 197 -15.32 -17.20 3.39
N VAL A 198 -16.32 -16.84 2.61
CA VAL A 198 -16.44 -15.52 1.98
C VAL A 198 -17.82 -14.96 2.26
N LEU A 199 -17.87 -13.72 2.75
CA LEU A 199 -19.09 -12.93 2.93
C LEU A 199 -19.21 -11.94 1.78
N GLU A 200 -20.30 -12.02 1.02
CA GLU A 200 -20.62 -11.05 -0.03
C GLU A 200 -22.04 -10.52 0.14
N GLY A 201 -22.35 -9.41 -0.52
CA GLY A 201 -23.62 -8.75 -0.27
C GLY A 201 -23.84 -7.48 -1.07
N SER A 202 -24.91 -6.78 -0.70
CA SER A 202 -25.27 -5.50 -1.27
C SER A 202 -25.82 -4.56 -0.22
N VAL A 203 -25.62 -3.26 -0.45
CA VAL A 203 -26.15 -2.18 0.38
C VAL A 203 -27.06 -1.32 -0.48
N ARG A 204 -28.25 -1.04 0.02
CA ARG A 204 -29.18 -0.05 -0.56
C ARG A 204 -29.53 0.98 0.49
N LYS A 205 -29.18 2.23 0.24
CA LYS A 205 -29.59 3.39 1.02
C LYS A 205 -30.67 4.15 0.27
N ALA A 206 -31.78 4.43 0.94
CA ALA A 206 -32.87 5.23 0.41
C ALA A 206 -33.33 6.21 1.50
N SER A 207 -32.95 7.48 1.35
CA SER A 207 -33.17 8.53 2.36
C SER A 207 -32.62 8.13 3.74
N GLN A 208 -33.50 7.83 4.70
CA GLN A 208 -33.15 7.42 6.08
C GLN A 208 -33.24 5.91 6.31
N ARG A 209 -33.45 5.10 5.27
CA ARG A 209 -33.57 3.64 5.39
C ARG A 209 -32.37 2.97 4.73
N VAL A 210 -31.82 1.98 5.42
CA VAL A 210 -30.70 1.17 4.96
C VAL A 210 -31.15 -0.29 4.91
N ARG A 211 -30.86 -0.94 3.80
CA ARG A 211 -31.01 -2.39 3.62
C ARG A 211 -29.68 -3.00 3.28
N ILE A 212 -29.28 -4.01 4.05
CA ILE A 212 -28.10 -4.82 3.81
C ILE A 212 -28.59 -6.23 3.47
N ALA A 213 -28.17 -6.76 2.32
CA ALA A 213 -28.31 -8.16 2.00
C ALA A 213 -26.93 -8.80 2.07
N ALA A 214 -26.78 -9.90 2.79
CA ALA A 214 -25.50 -10.57 2.95
C ALA A 214 -25.67 -12.08 2.80
N GLN A 215 -24.64 -12.74 2.26
CA GLN A 215 -24.59 -14.19 2.14
C GLN A 215 -23.20 -14.71 2.45
N LEU A 216 -23.17 -15.82 3.18
CA LEU A 216 -21.96 -16.52 3.59
C LEU A 216 -21.78 -17.76 2.72
N ILE A 217 -20.61 -17.89 2.11
CA ILE A 217 -20.29 -18.95 1.16
C ILE A 217 -19.05 -19.70 1.67
N ASP A 218 -19.08 -21.03 1.61
CA ASP A 218 -17.89 -21.86 1.78
C ASP A 218 -17.06 -21.79 0.49
N ALA A 219 -15.89 -21.15 0.54
CA ALA A 219 -15.04 -20.91 -0.60
C ALA A 219 -14.28 -22.18 -1.07
N THR A 220 -14.30 -23.26 -0.29
CA THR A 220 -13.70 -24.54 -0.71
C THR A 220 -14.66 -25.33 -1.60
N THR A 221 -15.95 -25.34 -1.25
CA THR A 221 -16.99 -26.11 -1.95
C THR A 221 -17.82 -25.28 -2.92
N GLY A 222 -17.91 -23.96 -2.69
CA GLY A 222 -18.84 -23.03 -3.34
C GLY A 222 -20.26 -23.08 -2.78
N ALA A 223 -20.49 -23.75 -1.65
CA ALA A 223 -21.81 -23.88 -1.06
C ALA A 223 -22.24 -22.58 -0.37
N HIS A 224 -23.45 -22.11 -0.66
CA HIS A 224 -24.08 -21.03 0.10
C HIS A 224 -24.56 -21.60 1.43
N LEU A 225 -23.94 -21.14 2.53
CA LEU A 225 -24.23 -21.62 3.88
C LEU A 225 -25.38 -20.84 4.51
N TRP A 226 -25.49 -19.55 4.19
CA TRP A 226 -26.47 -18.65 4.76
C TRP A 226 -26.66 -17.43 3.87
N ALA A 227 -27.87 -16.87 3.89
CA ALA A 227 -28.18 -15.58 3.29
C ALA A 227 -29.31 -14.93 4.09
N ASP A 228 -29.20 -13.63 4.36
CA ASP A 228 -30.21 -12.89 5.11
C ASP A 228 -30.25 -11.41 4.69
N ARG A 229 -31.28 -10.71 5.18
CA ARG A 229 -31.53 -9.30 4.91
C ARG A 229 -31.78 -8.55 6.21
N PHE A 230 -31.07 -7.44 6.35
CA PHE A 230 -31.15 -6.56 7.50
C PHE A 230 -31.70 -5.21 7.04
N ASP A 231 -32.83 -4.83 7.62
CA ASP A 231 -33.51 -3.56 7.37
C ASP A 231 -33.43 -2.70 8.63
N GLY A 232 -33.04 -1.44 8.48
CA GLY A 232 -33.03 -0.49 9.59
C GLY A 232 -33.05 0.95 9.11
N SER A 233 -32.98 1.87 10.07
CA SER A 233 -32.77 3.28 9.77
C SER A 233 -31.26 3.58 9.64
N LEU A 234 -30.91 4.75 9.08
CA LEU A 234 -29.54 5.24 9.08
C LEU A 234 -29.00 5.45 10.52
N GLU A 235 -29.90 5.72 11.48
CA GLU A 235 -29.57 5.93 12.89
C GLU A 235 -29.17 4.61 13.59
N ASP A 236 -29.66 3.47 13.07
CA ASP A 236 -29.40 2.12 13.60
C ASP A 236 -28.30 1.38 12.84
N VAL A 237 -27.47 2.10 12.08
CA VAL A 237 -26.53 1.47 11.14
C VAL A 237 -25.49 0.56 11.84
N PHE A 238 -25.08 0.93 13.05
CA PHE A 238 -24.18 0.14 13.88
C PHE A 238 -24.86 -1.11 14.43
N ASP A 239 -26.13 -1.03 14.79
CA ASP A 239 -26.90 -2.20 15.20
C ASP A 239 -27.08 -3.15 14.01
N LEU A 240 -27.17 -2.63 12.78
CA LEU A 240 -27.25 -3.45 11.57
C LEU A 240 -25.94 -4.21 11.27
N GLN A 241 -24.78 -3.55 11.32
CA GLN A 241 -23.49 -4.24 11.13
C GLN A 241 -23.22 -5.29 12.21
N ASP A 242 -23.56 -5.01 13.47
CA ASP A 242 -23.39 -5.95 14.57
C ASP A 242 -24.31 -7.15 14.41
N LYS A 243 -25.56 -6.93 13.99
CA LYS A 243 -26.48 -8.01 13.62
C LYS A 243 -25.93 -8.87 12.49
N VAL A 244 -25.32 -8.27 11.46
CA VAL A 244 -24.65 -9.02 10.38
C VAL A 244 -23.51 -9.86 10.97
N ALA A 245 -22.61 -9.26 11.75
CA ALA A 245 -21.47 -9.94 12.34
C ALA A 245 -21.87 -11.11 13.27
N ILE A 246 -22.85 -10.89 14.15
CA ILE A 246 -23.42 -11.90 15.06
C ILE A 246 -24.09 -13.03 14.27
N SER A 247 -24.82 -12.70 13.20
CA SER A 247 -25.49 -13.71 12.37
C SER A 247 -24.47 -14.57 11.64
N VAL A 248 -23.45 -13.96 11.04
CA VAL A 248 -22.35 -14.67 10.38
C VAL A 248 -21.60 -15.56 11.38
N ALA A 249 -21.27 -15.03 12.56
CA ALA A 249 -20.62 -15.79 13.62
C ALA A 249 -21.46 -16.98 14.08
N GLY A 250 -22.77 -16.79 14.25
CA GLY A 250 -23.71 -17.86 14.62
C GLY A 250 -23.88 -18.95 13.56
N VAL A 251 -23.61 -18.66 12.28
CA VAL A 251 -23.60 -19.67 11.22
C VAL A 251 -22.28 -20.45 11.22
N ILE A 252 -21.14 -19.77 11.44
CA ILE A 252 -19.82 -20.40 11.42
C ILE A 252 -19.61 -21.25 12.68
N GLU A 253 -19.95 -20.72 13.87
CA GLU A 253 -19.80 -21.43 15.13
C GLU A 253 -20.99 -21.14 16.09
N PRO A 254 -22.11 -21.88 15.92
CA PRO A 254 -23.36 -21.63 16.65
C PRO A 254 -23.22 -21.63 18.18
N THR A 255 -22.28 -22.41 18.71
CA THR A 255 -22.04 -22.56 20.16
C THR A 255 -21.40 -21.33 20.82
N LEU A 256 -20.83 -20.39 20.04
CA LEU A 256 -20.16 -19.19 20.55
C LEU A 256 -20.97 -17.89 20.36
N GLN A 257 -22.15 -17.98 19.73
CA GLN A 257 -22.99 -16.82 19.39
C GLN A 257 -23.42 -15.99 20.62
N GLU A 258 -23.78 -16.63 21.74
CA GLU A 258 -24.25 -15.97 22.96
C GLU A 258 -23.15 -15.19 23.71
N ALA A 259 -21.87 -15.52 23.49
CA ALA A 259 -20.75 -14.78 24.06
C ALA A 259 -20.49 -13.46 23.32
N GLU A 260 -20.73 -13.42 22.00
CA GLU A 260 -20.53 -12.24 21.16
C GLU A 260 -21.70 -11.25 21.23
N ILE A 261 -22.95 -11.73 21.36
CA ILE A 261 -24.14 -10.87 21.55
C ILE A 261 -24.00 -9.96 22.79
N ARG A 262 -23.38 -10.45 23.87
CA ARG A 262 -23.18 -9.68 25.11
C ARG A 262 -22.10 -8.60 25.02
N ARG A 263 -21.26 -8.62 23.97
CA ARG A 263 -20.13 -7.68 23.79
C ARG A 263 -20.41 -6.55 22.79
N SER A 264 -21.51 -6.62 22.04
CA SER A 264 -21.89 -5.68 20.97
C SER A 264 -22.48 -4.34 21.48
N SER A 265 -22.58 -4.11 22.79
CA SER A 265 -23.38 -3.00 23.33
C SER A 265 -22.63 -1.71 23.72
N GLU A 266 -21.45 -1.41 23.15
CA GLU A 266 -20.72 -0.17 23.45
C GLU A 266 -20.52 0.71 22.21
N ARG A 267 -21.22 1.86 22.18
CA ARG A 267 -21.16 2.85 21.10
C ARG A 267 -19.92 3.76 21.26
N PRO A 268 -19.10 3.98 20.22
CA PRO A 268 -17.98 4.92 20.29
C PRO A 268 -18.39 6.41 20.37
N THR A 269 -19.56 6.76 19.84
CA THR A 269 -20.15 8.12 19.92
C THR A 269 -21.68 8.06 19.77
N SER A 270 -22.39 9.07 20.29
CA SER A 270 -23.81 9.32 20.04
C SER A 270 -24.09 10.42 19.00
N ASP A 271 -23.06 11.11 18.47
CA ASP A 271 -23.21 12.17 17.46
C ASP A 271 -22.89 11.64 16.05
N LEU A 272 -23.95 11.45 15.25
CA LEU A 272 -23.85 10.93 13.89
C LEU A 272 -23.17 11.88 12.91
N THR A 273 -23.12 13.19 13.21
CA THR A 273 -22.40 14.17 12.36
C THR A 273 -20.89 14.07 12.60
N ALA A 274 -20.47 13.92 13.85
CA ALA A 274 -19.07 13.65 14.18
C ALA A 274 -18.59 12.33 13.54
N TYR A 275 -19.46 11.32 13.52
CA TYR A 275 -19.21 10.05 12.83
C TYR A 275 -19.09 10.20 11.31
N ASP A 276 -20.01 10.89 10.63
CA ASP A 276 -19.92 11.15 9.17
C ASP A 276 -18.62 11.85 8.79
N LEU A 277 -18.23 12.88 9.55
CA LEU A 277 -16.99 13.63 9.33
C LEU A 277 -15.76 12.73 9.46
N TYR A 278 -15.73 11.85 10.46
CA TYR A 278 -14.67 10.85 10.62
C TYR A 278 -14.61 9.88 9.44
N LEU A 279 -15.74 9.32 9.01
CA LEU A 279 -15.79 8.41 7.86
C LEU A 279 -15.28 9.07 6.58
N ARG A 280 -15.59 10.35 6.38
CA ARG A 280 -15.11 11.13 5.23
C ARG A 280 -13.61 11.41 5.28
N ALA A 281 -13.00 11.39 6.46
CA ALA A 281 -11.56 11.57 6.64
C ALA A 281 -10.75 10.29 6.35
N LEU A 282 -11.33 9.10 6.57
CA LEU A 282 -10.62 7.81 6.42
C LEU A 282 -9.93 7.60 5.05
N PRO A 283 -10.54 7.91 3.89
CA PRO A 283 -9.89 7.71 2.60
C PRO A 283 -8.66 8.61 2.37
N ASP A 284 -8.59 9.72 3.10
CA ASP A 284 -7.55 10.75 2.98
C ASP A 284 -6.39 10.52 3.98
N TRP A 285 -6.65 9.85 5.11
CA TRP A 285 -5.70 9.59 6.21
C TRP A 285 -4.40 8.90 5.78
N GLY A 286 -4.49 7.89 4.91
CA GLY A 286 -3.35 7.11 4.43
C GLY A 286 -2.62 7.71 3.23
N SER A 287 -3.08 8.85 2.71
CA SER A 287 -2.70 9.37 1.40
C SER A 287 -1.19 9.69 1.26
N PRO A 288 -0.60 9.49 0.07
CA PRO A 288 0.74 9.99 -0.24
C PRO A 288 0.77 11.49 -0.56
N GLU A 289 -0.37 12.20 -0.56
CA GLU A 289 -0.46 13.62 -0.91
C GLU A 289 -0.68 14.50 0.34
N LYS A 290 0.16 15.52 0.54
CA LYS A 290 0.03 16.47 1.66
C LYS A 290 -1.36 17.06 1.77
N ARG A 291 -1.95 17.53 0.65
CA ARG A 291 -3.28 18.17 0.63
C ARG A 291 -4.40 17.27 1.16
N ARG A 292 -4.31 15.95 0.94
CA ARG A 292 -5.34 15.01 1.41
C ARG A 292 -5.23 14.79 2.91
N ILE A 293 -4.01 14.64 3.44
CA ILE A 293 -3.82 14.55 4.90
C ILE A 293 -4.32 15.82 5.61
N VAL A 294 -4.05 17.01 5.04
CA VAL A 294 -4.57 18.29 5.57
C VAL A 294 -6.10 18.31 5.55
N ARG A 295 -6.73 17.90 4.44
CA ARG A 295 -8.20 17.78 4.37
C ARG A 295 -8.76 16.80 5.40
N ALA A 296 -8.08 15.68 5.66
CA ALA A 296 -8.48 14.76 6.72
C ALA A 296 -8.43 15.43 8.10
N LEU A 297 -7.38 16.21 8.39
CA LEU A 297 -7.30 16.99 9.64
C LEU A 297 -8.43 18.01 9.77
N ASP A 298 -8.82 18.70 8.70
CA ASP A 298 -9.93 19.65 8.73
C ASP A 298 -11.28 18.96 9.06
N LEU A 299 -11.51 17.78 8.50
CA LEU A 299 -12.71 16.97 8.79
C LEU A 299 -12.68 16.42 10.22
N LEU A 300 -11.53 15.92 10.67
CA LEU A 300 -11.36 15.40 12.02
C LEU A 300 -11.48 16.49 13.07
N GLY A 301 -10.98 17.70 12.80
CA GLY A 301 -11.15 18.87 13.65
C GLY A 301 -12.63 19.19 13.87
N GLN A 302 -13.41 19.24 12.78
CA GLN A 302 -14.86 19.42 12.87
C GLN A 302 -15.55 18.28 13.64
N ALA A 303 -15.08 17.03 13.49
CA ALA A 303 -15.62 15.90 14.26
C ALA A 303 -15.33 16.05 15.76
N ILE A 304 -14.11 16.46 16.13
CA ILE A 304 -13.68 16.66 17.52
C ILE A 304 -14.37 17.87 18.15
N GLU A 305 -14.64 18.94 17.39
CA GLU A 305 -15.42 20.09 17.85
C GLU A 305 -16.86 19.70 18.22
N ARG A 306 -17.43 18.74 17.49
CA ARG A 306 -18.78 18.21 17.74
C ARG A 306 -18.81 17.25 18.91
N ASP A 307 -17.88 16.31 18.93
CA ASP A 307 -17.73 15.35 20.01
C ASP A 307 -16.26 15.30 20.48
N PRO A 308 -15.90 16.09 21.51
CA PRO A 308 -14.56 16.09 22.08
C PRO A 308 -14.15 14.77 22.75
N GLN A 309 -15.09 13.84 22.93
CA GLN A 309 -14.85 12.50 23.49
C GLN A 309 -14.73 11.43 22.40
N TYR A 310 -14.80 11.80 21.12
CA TYR A 310 -14.76 10.82 20.03
C TYR A 310 -13.33 10.29 19.81
N GLY A 311 -12.98 9.25 20.57
CA GLY A 311 -11.65 8.60 20.60
C GLY A 311 -11.05 8.28 19.24
N PRO A 312 -11.80 7.63 18.32
CA PRO A 312 -11.32 7.35 16.96
C PRO A 312 -10.87 8.59 16.19
N ALA A 313 -11.63 9.70 16.25
CA ALA A 313 -11.25 10.93 15.56
C ALA A 313 -9.98 11.57 16.16
N LEU A 314 -9.87 11.58 17.49
CA LEU A 314 -8.68 12.05 18.20
C LEU A 314 -7.44 11.24 17.83
N ALA A 315 -7.53 9.91 17.83
CA ALA A 315 -6.44 9.00 17.49
C ALA A 315 -6.01 9.16 16.03
N LEU A 316 -6.97 9.27 15.10
CA LEU A 316 -6.69 9.45 13.68
C LEU A 316 -6.01 10.81 13.42
N ALA A 317 -6.46 11.88 14.09
CA ALA A 317 -5.86 13.21 13.99
C ALA A 317 -4.43 13.22 14.54
N ALA A 318 -4.19 12.57 15.68
CA ALA A 318 -2.85 12.39 16.24
C ALA A 318 -1.91 11.74 15.20
N HIS A 319 -2.36 10.67 14.55
CA HIS A 319 -1.58 9.98 13.53
C HIS A 319 -1.38 10.83 12.25
N CYS A 320 -2.36 11.62 11.83
CA CYS A 320 -2.19 12.57 10.72
C CYS A 320 -1.05 13.56 11.01
N HIS A 321 -1.01 14.16 12.21
CA HIS A 321 0.08 15.05 12.61
C HIS A 321 1.44 14.35 12.62
N GLN A 322 1.49 13.11 13.12
CA GLN A 322 2.70 12.29 13.09
C GLN A 322 3.18 12.06 11.65
N ARG A 323 2.27 11.77 10.71
CA ARG A 323 2.63 11.56 9.30
C ARG A 323 3.14 12.82 8.62
N LEU A 324 2.56 13.98 8.92
CA LEU A 324 3.05 15.26 8.39
C LEU A 324 4.48 15.53 8.86
N GLU A 325 4.78 15.25 10.12
CA GLU A 325 6.14 15.36 10.69
C GLU A 325 7.11 14.38 10.01
N LEU A 326 6.76 13.09 9.94
CA LEU A 326 7.58 12.05 9.31
C LEU A 326 7.96 12.39 7.86
N ARG A 327 7.09 13.10 7.14
CA ARG A 327 7.28 13.50 5.74
C ARG A 327 8.01 14.84 5.61
N GLY A 328 8.36 15.51 6.71
CA GLY A 328 8.95 16.85 6.70
C GLY A 328 8.01 17.91 6.13
N TRP A 329 6.69 17.71 6.24
CA TRP A 329 5.67 18.60 5.70
C TRP A 329 5.18 19.64 6.71
N THR A 330 5.66 19.55 7.94
CA THR A 330 5.36 20.47 9.04
C THR A 330 6.39 21.60 9.10
N GLU A 331 5.93 22.84 9.30
CA GLU A 331 6.80 24.02 9.48
C GLU A 331 7.42 24.09 10.89
N ASP A 332 6.67 23.66 11.90
CA ASP A 332 7.13 23.54 13.30
C ASP A 332 6.97 22.08 13.79
N PRO A 333 8.03 21.25 13.65
CA PRO A 333 8.01 19.85 14.08
C PRO A 333 7.72 19.66 15.57
N GLU A 334 8.19 20.56 16.44
CA GLU A 334 8.03 20.43 17.89
C GLU A 334 6.59 20.75 18.32
N ALA A 335 5.96 21.76 17.70
CA ALA A 335 4.55 22.02 17.91
C ALA A 335 3.69 20.85 17.41
N ALA A 336 3.96 20.31 16.21
CA ALA A 336 3.21 19.17 15.69
C ALA A 336 3.37 17.91 16.55
N ARG A 337 4.58 17.66 17.08
CA ARG A 337 4.83 16.59 18.05
C ARG A 337 3.94 16.75 19.27
N ARG A 338 3.91 17.94 19.87
CA ARG A 338 3.10 18.21 21.07
C ARG A 338 1.63 17.99 20.81
N THR A 339 1.09 18.57 19.74
CA THR A 339 -0.32 18.37 19.34
C THR A 339 -0.65 16.91 19.12
N SER A 340 0.21 16.17 18.43
CA SER A 340 0.01 14.74 18.17
C SER A 340 -0.02 13.91 19.45
N VAL A 341 0.93 14.13 20.36
CA VAL A 341 1.00 13.43 21.66
C VAL A 341 -0.19 13.77 22.55
N ASP A 342 -0.61 15.04 22.60
CA ASP A 342 -1.75 15.48 23.42
C ASP A 342 -3.06 14.85 22.93
N LEU A 343 -3.28 14.84 21.61
CA LEU A 343 -4.43 14.15 21.00
C LEU A 343 -4.41 12.65 21.27
N ALA A 344 -3.25 12.00 21.17
CA ALA A 344 -3.12 10.57 21.46
C ALA A 344 -3.45 10.24 22.93
N ARG A 345 -2.95 11.06 23.87
CA ARG A 345 -3.26 10.91 25.31
C ARG A 345 -4.73 11.20 25.61
N GLN A 346 -5.36 12.13 24.89
CA GLN A 346 -6.80 12.36 25.02
C GLN A 346 -7.59 11.17 24.47
N ALA A 347 -7.24 10.66 23.29
CA ALA A 347 -7.87 9.48 22.69
C ALA A 347 -7.83 8.28 23.63
N LEU A 348 -6.68 8.02 24.26
CA LEU A 348 -6.52 6.94 25.24
C LEU A 348 -7.43 7.08 26.47
N ARG A 349 -7.64 8.31 26.96
CA ARG A 349 -8.51 8.57 28.12
C ARG A 349 -9.98 8.30 27.80
N VAL A 350 -10.41 8.55 26.57
CA VAL A 350 -11.83 8.43 26.17
C VAL A 350 -12.15 7.08 25.52
N GLY A 351 -11.17 6.38 24.97
CA GLY A 351 -11.31 5.05 24.37
C GLY A 351 -10.22 4.08 24.85
N PRO A 352 -10.19 3.71 26.14
CA PRO A 352 -9.13 2.86 26.70
C PRO A 352 -9.14 1.41 26.21
N ASP A 353 -10.27 0.93 25.69
CA ASP A 353 -10.46 -0.45 25.22
C ASP A 353 -10.86 -0.54 23.74
N ASP A 354 -10.78 0.56 22.98
CA ASP A 354 -10.99 0.51 21.53
C ASP A 354 -9.69 0.05 20.83
N PRO A 355 -9.68 -1.09 20.11
CA PRO A 355 -8.46 -1.60 19.48
C PRO A 355 -7.85 -0.66 18.44
N ASN A 356 -8.66 0.08 17.67
CA ASN A 356 -8.16 1.01 16.67
C ASN A 356 -7.49 2.22 17.34
N VAL A 357 -8.11 2.75 18.40
CA VAL A 357 -7.55 3.84 19.22
C VAL A 357 -6.24 3.40 19.85
N LEU A 358 -6.24 2.25 20.54
CA LEU A 358 -5.06 1.71 21.22
C LEU A 358 -3.86 1.57 20.27
N ALA A 359 -4.10 1.06 19.06
CA ALA A 359 -3.02 0.81 18.12
C ALA A 359 -2.42 2.10 17.53
N LEU A 360 -3.28 3.07 17.17
CA LEU A 360 -2.85 4.38 16.68
C LEU A 360 -2.09 5.16 17.77
N VAL A 361 -2.63 5.16 18.99
CA VAL A 361 -2.00 5.82 20.15
C VAL A 361 -0.65 5.17 20.45
N ALA A 362 -0.59 3.84 20.52
CA ALA A 362 0.66 3.11 20.75
C ALA A 362 1.73 3.51 19.74
N PHE A 363 1.37 3.54 18.45
CA PHE A 363 2.29 3.92 17.38
C PHE A 363 2.76 5.38 17.51
N VAL A 364 1.85 6.33 17.73
CA VAL A 364 2.17 7.75 17.88
C VAL A 364 3.11 8.00 19.07
N LEU A 365 2.79 7.44 20.24
CA LEU A 365 3.61 7.60 21.45
C LEU A 365 4.99 6.95 21.25
N GLY A 366 5.03 5.73 20.70
CA GLY A 366 6.28 5.03 20.44
C GLY A 366 7.19 5.75 19.43
N TYR A 367 6.59 6.38 18.40
CA TYR A 367 7.31 7.15 17.38
C TYR A 367 7.98 8.40 17.95
N PHE A 368 7.27 9.19 18.77
CA PHE A 368 7.80 10.42 19.34
C PHE A 368 8.71 10.22 20.56
N GLY A 369 9.08 8.97 20.87
CA GLY A 369 10.05 8.66 21.92
C GLY A 369 9.48 8.68 23.34
N GLU A 370 8.15 8.70 23.50
CA GLU A 370 7.50 8.45 24.80
C GLU A 370 7.78 7.01 25.26
N ASP A 371 7.49 6.63 26.49
CA ASP A 371 7.83 5.30 27.04
C ASP A 371 7.49 4.13 26.07
N ILE A 372 8.51 3.39 25.61
CA ILE A 372 8.32 2.32 24.61
C ILE A 372 7.56 1.16 25.21
N ASP A 373 7.78 0.89 26.49
CA ASP A 373 7.17 -0.26 27.16
C ASP A 373 5.68 -0.01 27.33
N VAL A 374 5.29 1.25 27.58
CA VAL A 374 3.88 1.67 27.55
C VAL A 374 3.29 1.50 26.15
N ALA A 375 3.95 1.98 25.10
CA ALA A 375 3.47 1.81 23.73
C ALA A 375 3.33 0.32 23.34
N ILE A 376 4.28 -0.52 23.77
CA ILE A 376 4.24 -1.97 23.59
C ILE A 376 3.05 -2.57 24.33
N GLY A 377 2.82 -2.20 25.59
CA GLY A 377 1.68 -2.68 26.36
C GLY A 377 0.33 -2.34 25.72
N LEU A 378 0.20 -1.12 25.17
CA LEU A 378 -1.01 -0.68 24.48
C LEU A 378 -1.25 -1.47 23.18
N ILE A 379 -0.22 -1.69 22.36
CA ILE A 379 -0.38 -2.46 21.11
C ILE A 379 -0.63 -3.93 21.40
N ASP A 380 -0.04 -4.50 22.45
CA ASP A 380 -0.28 -5.89 22.84
C ASP A 380 -1.71 -6.08 23.37
N HIS A 381 -2.24 -5.11 24.14
CA HIS A 381 -3.64 -5.10 24.56
C HIS A 381 -4.59 -5.01 23.36
N CYS A 382 -4.30 -4.13 22.40
CA CYS A 382 -5.02 -4.06 21.13
C CYS A 382 -5.09 -5.42 20.43
N LEU A 383 -3.97 -6.11 20.27
CA LEU A 383 -3.90 -7.41 19.59
C LEU A 383 -4.60 -8.53 20.38
N ALA A 384 -4.63 -8.43 21.71
CA ALA A 384 -5.41 -9.34 22.55
C ALA A 384 -6.93 -9.12 22.39
N LEU A 385 -7.36 -7.88 22.20
CA LEU A 385 -8.76 -7.52 21.94
C LEU A 385 -9.20 -7.85 20.51
N ASN A 386 -8.37 -7.56 19.51
CA ASN A 386 -8.64 -7.78 18.09
C ASN A 386 -7.45 -8.46 17.39
N PRO A 387 -7.36 -9.80 17.45
CA PRO A 387 -6.26 -10.56 16.85
C PRO A 387 -6.23 -10.52 15.32
N SER A 388 -7.33 -10.14 14.67
CA SER A 388 -7.42 -10.02 13.21
C SER A 388 -7.11 -8.60 12.71
N PHE A 389 -6.70 -7.68 13.60
CA PHE A 389 -6.38 -6.31 13.21
C PHE A 389 -5.03 -6.21 12.51
N ALA A 390 -5.04 -6.31 11.17
CA ALA A 390 -3.83 -6.30 10.36
C ALA A 390 -2.94 -5.08 10.62
N ALA A 391 -3.50 -3.86 10.63
CA ALA A 391 -2.73 -2.64 10.89
C ALA A 391 -2.11 -2.65 12.30
N GLY A 392 -2.80 -3.21 13.30
CA GLY A 392 -2.27 -3.43 14.64
C GLY A 392 -1.02 -4.30 14.63
N TRP A 393 -1.02 -5.42 13.90
CA TRP A 393 0.16 -6.28 13.77
C TRP A 393 1.32 -5.57 13.05
N HIS A 394 1.01 -4.77 12.04
CA HIS A 394 2.01 -3.94 11.37
C HIS A 394 2.67 -2.95 12.35
N TRP A 395 1.87 -2.13 13.04
CA TRP A 395 2.40 -1.15 14.00
C TRP A 395 3.12 -1.80 15.17
N SER A 396 2.66 -2.97 15.62
CA SER A 396 3.38 -3.77 16.61
C SER A 396 4.76 -4.14 16.11
N GLY A 397 4.90 -4.62 14.86
CA GLY A 397 6.20 -4.87 14.24
C GLY A 397 7.11 -3.63 14.23
N VAL A 398 6.57 -2.45 13.90
CA VAL A 398 7.35 -1.19 13.92
C VAL A 398 7.81 -0.83 15.33
N LEU A 399 6.93 -0.94 16.34
CA LEU A 399 7.30 -0.69 17.74
C LEU A 399 8.37 -1.68 18.23
N ARG A 400 8.31 -2.94 17.78
CA ARG A 400 9.33 -3.95 18.07
C ARG A 400 10.68 -3.62 17.42
N ILE A 401 10.72 -3.03 16.23
CA ILE A 401 11.97 -2.47 15.67
C ILE A 401 12.50 -1.37 16.59
N PHE A 402 11.67 -0.41 17.00
CA PHE A 402 12.08 0.71 17.85
C PHE A 402 12.63 0.23 19.21
N ALA A 403 12.03 -0.82 19.76
CA ALA A 403 12.46 -1.47 21.00
C ALA A 403 13.69 -2.37 20.87
N GLY A 404 14.23 -2.57 19.66
CA GLY A 404 15.39 -3.42 19.44
C GLY A 404 15.10 -4.92 19.35
N GLN A 405 13.88 -5.29 18.97
CA GLN A 405 13.40 -6.67 18.86
C GLN A 405 13.06 -7.04 17.40
N PRO A 406 14.01 -6.99 16.45
CA PRO A 406 13.72 -7.14 15.03
C PRO A 406 13.24 -8.56 14.67
N GLY A 407 13.66 -9.60 15.38
CA GLY A 407 13.16 -10.97 15.16
C GLY A 407 11.67 -11.11 15.46
N LEU A 408 11.18 -10.51 16.56
CA LEU A 408 9.76 -10.48 16.87
C LEU A 408 8.99 -9.58 15.91
N ALA A 409 9.62 -8.49 15.45
CA ALA A 409 9.04 -7.63 14.42
C ALA A 409 8.77 -8.40 13.12
N ILE A 410 9.68 -9.27 12.67
CA ILE A 410 9.47 -10.13 11.48
C ILE A 410 8.23 -11.01 11.67
N GLN A 411 8.08 -11.69 12.81
CA GLN A 411 6.91 -12.54 13.09
C GLN A 411 5.59 -11.75 13.06
N HIS A 412 5.60 -10.53 13.60
CA HIS A 412 4.43 -9.65 13.59
C HIS A 412 4.11 -9.18 12.16
N PHE A 413 5.12 -8.87 11.35
CA PHE A 413 4.93 -8.53 9.94
C PHE A 413 4.46 -9.71 9.09
N GLU A 414 4.90 -10.94 9.36
CA GLU A 414 4.38 -12.14 8.71
C GLU A 414 2.89 -12.33 9.02
N THR A 415 2.49 -12.10 10.27
CA THR A 415 1.08 -12.14 10.67
C THR A 415 0.26 -11.05 9.97
N PHE A 416 0.80 -9.82 9.90
CA PHE A 416 0.20 -8.74 9.11
C PHE A 416 0.03 -9.13 7.63
N LEU A 417 1.06 -9.67 6.99
CA LEU A 417 1.01 -10.11 5.59
C LEU A 417 0.05 -11.28 5.39
N ARG A 418 -0.19 -12.12 6.40
CA ARG A 418 -1.19 -13.19 6.32
C ARG A 418 -2.62 -12.66 6.40
N LEU A 419 -2.86 -11.65 7.23
CA LEU A 419 -4.15 -10.97 7.39
C LEU A 419 -4.46 -10.02 6.22
N SER A 420 -3.43 -9.46 5.60
CA SER A 420 -3.55 -8.51 4.49
C SER A 420 -2.57 -8.82 3.34
N PRO A 421 -2.73 -9.97 2.65
CA PRO A 421 -1.74 -10.47 1.68
C PRO A 421 -1.48 -9.57 0.47
N ARG A 422 -2.40 -8.66 0.16
CA ARG A 422 -2.25 -7.72 -0.96
C ARG A 422 -1.88 -6.31 -0.55
N ASP A 423 -1.87 -6.02 0.74
CA ASP A 423 -1.60 -4.68 1.25
C ASP A 423 -0.09 -4.44 1.33
N ARG A 424 0.46 -3.91 0.24
CA ARG A 424 1.89 -3.63 0.10
C ARG A 424 2.17 -2.17 -0.28
N PRO A 425 1.70 -1.17 0.48
CA PRO A 425 2.10 0.22 0.28
C PRO A 425 3.59 0.38 0.61
N ALA A 426 4.21 1.40 0.02
CA ALA A 426 5.66 1.62 0.14
C ALA A 426 6.16 1.66 1.59
N HIS A 427 5.39 2.27 2.50
CA HIS A 427 5.77 2.39 3.90
C HIS A 427 5.78 1.06 4.64
N TYR A 428 4.85 0.14 4.34
CA TYR A 428 4.87 -1.19 4.95
C TYR A 428 6.07 -2.02 4.48
N LEU A 429 6.36 -1.98 3.18
CA LEU A 429 7.55 -2.63 2.62
C LEU A 429 8.85 -2.09 3.25
N ASN A 430 8.91 -0.77 3.49
CA ASN A 430 10.05 -0.16 4.17
C ASN A 430 10.20 -0.69 5.61
N SER A 431 9.12 -0.71 6.41
CA SER A 431 9.17 -1.22 7.79
C SER A 431 9.56 -2.71 7.86
N ILE A 432 9.05 -3.53 6.95
CA ILE A 432 9.44 -4.94 6.82
C ILE A 432 10.94 -5.04 6.51
N ALA A 433 11.42 -4.23 5.57
CA ALA A 433 12.84 -4.19 5.24
C ALA A 433 13.73 -3.73 6.40
N GLU A 434 13.28 -2.78 7.21
CA GLU A 434 14.01 -2.36 8.42
C GLU A 434 14.19 -3.54 9.39
N ALA A 435 13.17 -4.38 9.59
CA ALA A 435 13.30 -5.56 10.44
C ALA A 435 14.33 -6.58 9.88
N TYR A 436 14.32 -6.82 8.57
CA TYR A 436 15.34 -7.66 7.93
C TYR A 436 16.74 -7.05 8.02
N PHE A 437 16.86 -5.73 7.77
CA PHE A 437 18.12 -5.00 7.87
C PHE A 437 18.73 -5.10 9.28
N PHE A 438 17.93 -4.86 10.32
CA PHE A 438 18.38 -4.96 11.71
C PHE A 438 18.63 -6.41 12.15
N SER A 439 18.03 -7.38 11.46
CA SER A 439 18.36 -8.81 11.59
C SER A 439 19.55 -9.24 10.72
N ARG A 440 20.22 -8.30 10.04
CA ARG A 440 21.35 -8.52 9.11
C ARG A 440 21.02 -9.41 7.91
N GLN A 441 19.74 -9.53 7.57
CA GLN A 441 19.23 -10.19 6.36
C GLN A 441 19.16 -9.15 5.23
N PHE A 442 20.33 -8.77 4.71
CA PHE A 442 20.47 -7.62 3.82
C PHE A 442 19.88 -7.83 2.42
N ASP A 443 19.86 -9.06 1.91
CA ASP A 443 19.27 -9.36 0.61
C ASP A 443 17.74 -9.18 0.64
N GLU A 444 17.08 -9.72 1.66
CA GLU A 444 15.64 -9.56 1.91
C GLU A 444 15.27 -8.10 2.16
N ALA A 445 16.11 -7.38 2.93
CA ALA A 445 15.94 -5.95 3.16
C ALA A 445 16.01 -5.16 1.85
N ALA A 446 17.06 -5.36 1.04
CA ALA A 446 17.24 -4.67 -0.23
C ALA A 446 16.09 -4.93 -1.21
N ALA A 447 15.60 -6.17 -1.30
CA ALA A 447 14.46 -6.52 -2.15
C ALA A 447 13.19 -5.75 -1.77
N ASN A 448 12.87 -5.68 -0.47
CA ASN A 448 11.71 -4.94 0.03
C ASN A 448 11.88 -3.42 -0.14
N LEU A 449 13.08 -2.87 0.05
CA LEU A 449 13.36 -1.44 -0.15
C LEU A 449 13.24 -1.02 -1.61
N LEU A 450 13.72 -1.85 -2.55
CA LEU A 450 13.55 -1.59 -3.98
C LEU A 450 12.06 -1.60 -4.36
N ALA A 451 11.30 -2.59 -3.89
CA ALA A 451 9.85 -2.64 -4.10
C ALA A 451 9.10 -1.47 -3.44
N SER A 452 9.62 -0.94 -2.32
CA SER A 452 9.12 0.29 -1.69
C SER A 452 9.39 1.52 -2.56
N LEU A 453 10.61 1.67 -3.10
CA LEU A 453 10.99 2.78 -3.98
C LEU A 453 10.17 2.81 -5.29
N GLU A 454 9.86 1.65 -5.86
CA GLU A 454 9.01 1.55 -7.05
C GLU A 454 7.61 2.15 -6.81
N ARG A 455 7.10 2.05 -5.58
CA ARG A 455 5.77 2.52 -5.20
C ARG A 455 5.77 3.97 -4.71
N ALA A 456 6.82 4.40 -4.01
CA ALA A 456 6.98 5.76 -3.53
C ALA A 456 8.42 6.26 -3.75
N PRO A 457 8.74 6.76 -4.96
CA PRO A 457 10.08 7.22 -5.31
C PRO A 457 10.58 8.42 -4.49
N GLU A 458 9.68 9.12 -3.80
CA GLU A 458 10.00 10.32 -3.02
C GLU A 458 10.11 10.06 -1.51
N PHE A 459 10.09 8.79 -1.06
CA PHE A 459 10.11 8.50 0.38
C PHE A 459 11.55 8.45 0.93
N PRO A 460 12.04 9.46 1.68
CA PRO A 460 13.48 9.61 1.96
C PRO A 460 14.04 8.48 2.83
N ILE A 461 13.25 7.96 3.76
CA ILE A 461 13.70 6.90 4.67
C ILE A 461 14.09 5.62 3.93
N THR A 462 13.36 5.26 2.86
CA THR A 462 13.68 4.08 2.04
C THR A 462 15.07 4.20 1.43
N TYR A 463 15.46 5.40 0.97
CA TYR A 463 16.82 5.63 0.46
C TYR A 463 17.86 5.51 1.56
N ARG A 464 17.60 6.05 2.76
CA ARG A 464 18.56 5.97 3.87
C ARG A 464 18.84 4.52 4.27
N VAL A 465 17.78 3.73 4.45
CA VAL A 465 17.92 2.31 4.82
C VAL A 465 18.59 1.53 3.68
N LEU A 466 18.24 1.80 2.41
CA LEU A 466 18.86 1.10 1.27
C LEU A 466 20.33 1.44 1.07
N ALA A 467 20.72 2.71 1.26
CA ALA A 467 22.11 3.13 1.22
C ALA A 467 22.93 2.43 2.32
N SER A 468 22.41 2.41 3.55
CA SER A 468 23.03 1.69 4.66
C SER A 468 23.13 0.19 4.40
N CYS A 469 22.07 -0.40 3.84
CA CYS A 469 22.03 -1.80 3.44
C CYS A 469 23.12 -2.14 2.40
N TYR A 470 23.21 -1.38 1.32
CA TYR A 470 24.24 -1.59 0.30
C TYR A 470 25.66 -1.36 0.82
N ALA A 471 25.87 -0.41 1.72
CA ALA A 471 27.16 -0.22 2.37
C ALA A 471 27.61 -1.46 3.15
N HIS A 472 26.72 -2.04 3.97
CA HIS A 472 27.02 -3.27 4.74
C HIS A 472 27.15 -4.52 3.87
N MET A 473 26.57 -4.52 2.67
CA MET A 473 26.81 -5.55 1.65
C MET A 473 28.13 -5.36 0.86
N GLY A 474 28.88 -4.27 1.10
CA GLY A 474 30.07 -3.93 0.32
C GLY A 474 29.79 -3.36 -1.08
N ARG A 475 28.52 -3.09 -1.41
CA ARG A 475 28.05 -2.55 -2.70
C ARG A 475 28.16 -1.02 -2.71
N LEU A 476 29.38 -0.52 -2.54
CA LEU A 476 29.64 0.90 -2.25
C LEU A 476 29.22 1.85 -3.37
N ASP A 477 29.39 1.47 -4.63
CA ASP A 477 28.98 2.32 -5.76
C ASP A 477 27.46 2.50 -5.82
N GLU A 478 26.73 1.44 -5.54
CA GLU A 478 25.26 1.48 -5.47
C GLU A 478 24.80 2.26 -4.23
N ALA A 479 25.47 2.09 -3.09
CA ALA A 479 25.19 2.87 -1.88
C ALA A 479 25.34 4.38 -2.13
N ARG A 480 26.43 4.80 -2.78
CA ARG A 480 26.68 6.20 -3.14
C ARG A 480 25.65 6.72 -4.14
N GLU A 481 25.25 5.91 -5.10
CA GLU A 481 24.20 6.28 -6.07
C GLU A 481 22.85 6.49 -5.37
N ILE A 482 22.48 5.64 -4.41
CA ILE A 482 21.28 5.84 -3.60
C ILE A 482 21.37 7.14 -2.78
N VAL A 483 22.52 7.45 -2.16
CA VAL A 483 22.72 8.73 -1.47
C VAL A 483 22.62 9.92 -2.42
N ARG A 484 23.18 9.82 -3.64
CA ARG A 484 23.06 10.87 -4.67
C ARG A 484 21.60 11.14 -5.03
N ARG A 485 20.78 10.08 -5.18
CA ARG A 485 19.35 10.21 -5.42
C ARG A 485 18.61 10.80 -4.22
N LEU A 486 18.96 10.41 -3.00
CA LEU A 486 18.41 10.99 -1.77
C LEU A 486 18.68 12.49 -1.69
N ARG A 487 19.88 12.95 -2.05
CA ARG A 487 20.23 14.39 -2.06
C ARG A 487 19.39 15.22 -3.03
N ALA A 488 18.83 14.61 -4.08
CA ALA A 488 17.89 15.28 -4.98
C ALA A 488 16.50 15.48 -4.34
N ILE A 489 16.18 14.74 -3.27
CA ILE A 489 14.91 14.82 -2.55
C ILE A 489 15.06 15.68 -1.29
N THR A 490 16.15 15.51 -0.54
CA THR A 490 16.39 16.25 0.70
C THR A 490 17.87 16.46 0.96
N PRO A 491 18.29 17.64 1.48
CA PRO A 491 19.67 17.87 1.89
C PRO A 491 20.06 17.09 3.15
N ALA A 492 19.08 16.65 3.96
CA ALA A 492 19.32 15.91 5.20
C ALA A 492 19.57 14.42 4.92
N VAL A 493 20.78 14.07 4.48
CA VAL A 493 21.16 12.66 4.24
C VAL A 493 21.20 11.88 5.55
N MET A 494 21.89 12.44 6.54
CA MET A 494 22.00 11.87 7.88
C MET A 494 20.77 12.22 8.72
N GLU A 495 20.31 11.25 9.51
CA GLU A 495 19.22 11.40 10.47
C GLU A 495 19.68 10.81 11.81
N PRO A 496 19.39 11.43 12.97
CA PRO A 496 19.89 10.94 14.27
C PRO A 496 19.47 9.51 14.64
N GLY A 497 18.45 8.96 13.99
CA GLY A 497 17.94 7.62 14.27
C GLY A 497 17.33 7.49 15.67
N ALA A 498 16.86 8.60 16.26
CA ALA A 498 16.36 8.66 17.64
C ALA A 498 15.24 7.65 17.93
N ARG A 499 14.45 7.29 16.92
CA ARG A 499 13.39 6.28 16.99
C ARG A 499 13.90 4.86 17.29
N TYR A 500 15.15 4.54 16.94
CA TYR A 500 15.79 3.26 17.27
C TYR A 500 16.39 3.37 18.67
N ARG A 501 15.73 2.79 19.68
CA ARG A 501 16.11 2.96 21.09
C ARG A 501 17.29 2.09 21.48
N ASN A 502 17.46 0.96 20.79
CA ASN A 502 18.65 0.13 20.94
C ASN A 502 19.87 0.82 20.29
N PRO A 503 20.95 1.12 21.06
CA PRO A 503 22.12 1.83 20.54
C PRO A 503 22.87 1.06 19.45
N GLU A 504 22.92 -0.27 19.53
CA GLU A 504 23.62 -1.10 18.54
C GLU A 504 22.90 -1.10 17.20
N LEU A 505 21.57 -1.19 17.20
CA LEU A 505 20.78 -1.07 15.97
C LEU A 505 20.90 0.33 15.38
N ARG A 506 20.84 1.37 16.22
CA ARG A 506 21.04 2.74 15.78
C ARG A 506 22.41 2.90 15.11
N GLU A 507 23.46 2.35 15.71
CA GLU A 507 24.81 2.41 15.16
C GLU A 507 24.95 1.60 13.87
N LEU A 508 24.30 0.44 13.76
CA LEU A 508 24.27 -0.34 12.51
C LEU A 508 23.69 0.49 11.36
N PHE A 509 22.59 1.19 11.59
CA PHE A 509 21.97 2.07 10.60
C PHE A 509 22.89 3.26 10.25
N LEU A 510 23.41 3.96 11.26
CA LEU A 510 24.21 5.18 11.07
C LEU A 510 25.58 4.89 10.43
N SER A 511 26.27 3.84 10.85
CA SER A 511 27.57 3.45 10.28
C SER A 511 27.48 3.17 8.78
N GLY A 512 26.47 2.42 8.33
CA GLY A 512 26.26 2.15 6.91
C GLY A 512 25.94 3.41 6.12
N LEU A 513 25.18 4.35 6.70
CA LEU A 513 24.94 5.66 6.07
C LEU A 513 26.21 6.50 5.94
N ARG A 514 27.06 6.54 6.97
CA ARG A 514 28.36 7.25 6.92
C ARG A 514 29.24 6.69 5.81
N ILE A 515 29.35 5.35 5.75
CA ILE A 515 30.08 4.64 4.68
C ILE A 515 29.52 4.99 3.30
N ALA A 516 28.19 4.95 3.13
CA ALA A 516 27.52 5.27 1.87
C ALA A 516 27.70 6.74 1.45
N ALA A 517 27.74 7.66 2.42
CA ALA A 517 27.93 9.09 2.19
C ALA A 517 29.39 9.45 1.84
N GLY A 518 30.34 8.53 2.05
CA GLY A 518 31.77 8.76 1.86
C GLY A 518 32.45 9.45 3.04
N GLU A 519 31.81 9.47 4.21
CA GLU A 519 32.43 9.87 5.46
C GLU A 519 33.30 8.69 5.93
N ALA A 520 34.62 8.87 5.97
CA ALA A 520 35.54 7.85 6.47
C ALA A 520 35.18 7.51 7.93
N CYS A 521 35.11 6.21 8.24
CA CYS A 521 34.80 5.71 9.59
C CYS A 521 35.75 6.19 10.67
#